data_AF-A0AAD5MTG6-F1
#
_entry.id   AF-A0AAD5MTG6-F1
#
_cell.length_a   1.000
_cell.length_b   1.000
_cell.length_c   1.000
_cell.angle_alpha   90.00
_cell.angle_beta   90.00
_cell.angle_gamma   90.00
#
_symmetry.space_group_name_H-M   'P 1'
#
loop_
_entity.id
_entity.type
_entity.pdbx_description
1 polymer ?
#
loop_
_entity_poly.entity_id
_entity_poly.type
_entity_poly.pdbx_seq_one_letter_code
_entity_poly.pdbx_strand_id
1 'polypeptide(L)' 'MIFSHLNILQLKGYFHDQQRVCIIFEFPEGEDLYERMKKKVKLDETEAAK' A
#
# COMPACT_ATOMS: atom_id res chain seq x y z
N MET A 1 16.16 -8.19 10.16
CA MET A 1 16.46 -7.22 9.08
C MET A 1 15.17 -6.46 8.82
N ILE A 2 15.10 -5.19 9.21
CA ILE A 2 13.87 -4.38 9.11
C ILE A 2 14.01 -3.56 7.83
N PHE A 3 13.39 -4.02 6.74
CA PHE A 3 13.26 -3.19 5.54
C PHE A 3 12.27 -2.06 5.87
N SER A 4 12.76 -0.84 5.95
CA SER A 4 11.96 0.37 6.17
C SER A 4 12.23 1.34 5.03
N HIS A 5 11.19 1.67 4.28
CA HIS A 5 11.24 2.63 3.20
C HIS A 5 9.93 3.41 3.17
N LEU A 6 9.99 4.72 2.92
CA LEU A 6 8.83 5.62 3.02
C LEU A 6 7.65 5.17 2.14
N ASN A 7 7.94 4.67 0.93
CA ASN A 7 6.94 4.30 -0.06
C ASN A 7 6.62 2.79 -0.10
N ILE A 8 7.02 2.02 0.93
CA ILE A 8 6.74 0.58 1.01
C ILE A 8 6.02 0.31 2.32
N LEU A 9 4.84 -0.32 2.23
CA LEU A 9 4.06 -0.71 3.39
C LEU A 9 4.89 -1.54 4.37
N GLN A 10 5.00 -1.06 5.59
CA GLN A 10 5.74 -1.75 6.62
C GLN A 10 4.97 -2.99 7.12
N LEU A 11 5.62 -4.16 7.03
CA LEU A 11 5.19 -5.36 7.73
C LEU A 11 5.40 -5.17 9.24
N LYS A 12 4.30 -5.14 10.00
CA LYS A 12 4.32 -5.00 11.46
C LYS A 12 4.38 -6.35 12.17
N GLY A 13 3.84 -7.40 11.55
CA GLY A 13 3.90 -8.75 12.11
C GLY A 13 3.05 -9.74 11.32
N TYR A 14 3.01 -10.97 11.80
CA TYR A 14 2.13 -12.01 11.27
C TYR A 14 1.77 -12.98 12.40
N PHE A 15 0.65 -13.66 12.24
CA PHE A 15 0.25 -14.79 13.08
C PHE A 15 -0.45 -15.82 12.20
N HIS A 16 -0.58 -17.05 12.67
CA HIS A 16 -1.28 -18.07 11.93
C HIS A 16 -1.97 -19.05 12.89
N ASP A 17 -2.98 -19.73 12.37
CA ASP A 17 -3.60 -20.88 13.00
C ASP A 17 -3.42 -22.12 12.11
N GLN A 18 -4.19 -23.18 12.37
CA GLN A 18 -4.12 -24.42 11.58
C GLN A 18 -4.70 -24.29 10.16
N GLN A 19 -5.44 -23.21 9.87
CA GLN A 19 -6.17 -23.03 8.63
C GLN A 19 -5.62 -21.89 7.78
N ARG A 20 -5.06 -20.84 8.39
CA ARG A 20 -4.71 -19.58 7.71
C ARG A 20 -3.50 -18.89 8.30
N VAL A 21 -2.85 -18.10 7.44
CA VAL A 21 -1.80 -17.14 7.80
C VAL A 21 -2.36 -15.73 7.67
N CYS A 22 -2.18 -14.92 8.71
CA CYS A 22 -2.59 -13.52 8.78
C CYS A 22 -1.35 -12.64 8.80
N ILE A 23 -1.30 -11.65 7.91
CA ILE A 23 -0.20 -10.70 7.78
C ILE A 23 -0.71 -9.31 8.17
N ILE A 24 0.03 -8.63 9.05
CA ILE A 24 -0.32 -7.31 9.59
C ILE A 24 0.61 -6.28 8.97
N PHE A 25 0.03 -5.38 8.18
CA PHE A 25 0.72 -4.22 7.61
C PHE A 25 0.33 -2.95 8.36
N GLU A 26 1.10 -1.88 8.17
CA GLU A 26 0.63 -0.53 8.46
C GLU A 26 -0.59 -0.18 7.59
N PHE A 27 -1.44 0.71 8.10
CA PHE A 27 -2.61 1.18 7.37
C PHE A 27 -2.23 2.45 6.58
N PRO A 28 -2.24 2.43 5.23
CA PRO A 28 -1.95 3.62 4.46
C PRO A 28 -3.10 4.63 4.55
N GLU A 29 -2.77 5.91 4.59
CA GLU A 29 -3.76 6.97 4.48
C GLU A 29 -4.16 7.22 3.02
N GLY A 30 -5.44 7.51 2.79
CA GLY A 30 -5.98 7.83 1.47
C GLY A 30 -6.67 6.66 0.78
N GLU A 31 -6.97 6.86 -0.51
CA GLU A 31 -7.57 5.86 -1.38
C GLU A 31 -6.51 5.12 -2.20
N ASP A 32 -6.86 3.96 -2.74
CA ASP A 32 -5.98 3.27 -3.67
C ASP A 32 -5.79 4.08 -4.97
N LEU A 33 -4.62 3.89 -5.60
CA LEU A 33 -4.25 4.62 -6.81
C LEU A 33 -5.26 4.41 -7.94
N TYR A 34 -5.86 3.22 -8.03
CA TYR A 34 -6.76 2.88 -9.12
C TYR A 34 -8.09 3.65 -9.02
N GLU A 35 -8.67 3.75 -7.82
CA GLU A 35 -9.86 4.57 -7.58
C GLU A 35 -9.58 6.07 -7.81
N ARG A 36 -8.40 6.56 -7.42
CA ARG A 36 -7.97 7.93 -7.76
C ARG A 36 -7.88 8.15 -9.27
N MET A 37 -7.30 7.20 -10.01
CA MET A 37 -7.16 7.29 -11.46
C MET A 37 -8.52 7.28 -12.17
N LYS A 38 -9.46 6.44 -11.71
CA LYS A 38 -10.84 6.43 -12.23
C LYS A 38 -11.52 7.81 -12.09
N LYS A 39 -11.36 8.47 -10.94
CA LYS A 39 -11.96 9.79 -10.69
C LYS A 39 -11.35 10.89 -11.54
N LYS A 40 -10.04 10.85 -11.77
CA LYS A 40 -9.32 11.85 -12.56
C LYS A 40 -9.35 11.63 -14.07
N VAL A 41 -9.71 10.42 -14.54
CA VAL A 41 -9.69 9.98 -15.95
C VAL A 41 -8.27 9.91 -16.55
N LYS A 42 -7.41 10.90 -16.30
CA LYS A 42 -6.00 10.93 -16.71
C LYS A 42 -5.16 11.70 -15.68
N LEU A 43 -3.94 11.23 -15.43
CA LEU A 43 -2.90 11.97 -14.71
C LEU A 43 -2.03 12.71 -15.74
N ASP A 44 -1.65 13.95 -15.46
CA ASP A 44 -0.65 14.64 -16.30
C ASP A 44 0.77 14.09 -16.05
N GLU A 45 1.70 14.37 -16.95
CA GLU A 45 3.08 13.86 -16.88
C GLU A 45 3.81 14.27 -15.59
N THR A 46 3.51 15.46 -15.05
CA THR A 46 4.15 15.93 -13.82
C THR A 46 3.60 15.19 -12.60
N GLU A 47 2.32 14.88 -12.61
CA GLU A 47 1.67 14.09 -11.56
C GLU A 47 2.07 12.61 -11.63
N ALA A 48 2.22 12.05 -12.83
CA ALA A 48 2.60 10.65 -13.03
C ALA A 48 4.08 10.36 -12.71
N ALA A 49 4.95 11.37 -12.79
CA ALA A 49 6.38 11.24 -12.50
C ALA A 49 6.74 11.35 -11.01
N LYS A 50 5.76 11.61 -10.13
CA LYS A 50 5.93 11.67 -8.67
C LYS A 50 5.80 10.29 -8.04
#